data_AF-A0A538SAF5-F1
#
_entry.id   AF-A0A538SAF5-F1
#
_cell.length_a   1.000
_cell.length_b   1.000
_cell.length_c   1.000
_cell.angle_alpha   90.00
_cell.angle_beta   90.00
_cell.angle_gamma   90.00
#
_symmetry.space_group_name_H-M   'P 1'
#
loop_
_entity.id
_entity.type
_entity.pdbx_description
1 polymer ?
#
loop_
_entity_poly.entity_id
_entity_poly.type
_entity_poly.pdbx_seq_one_letter_code
_entity_poly.pdbx_strand_id
1 'polypeptide(L)'
;MDNLIVERPAFVGLVTSAVEAYNRETNGFLVGNRGTRIMRQRPREVTVLRAAYPLQTEDRKPNWVSHGNEKAFKRARGAIENLDVGYAVLG
;
A
#
# COMPACT_ATOMS: atom_id res chain seq x y z
N MET A 1 16.06 -10.07 -3.17
CA MET A 1 14.67 -9.96 -2.71
C MET A 1 14.69 -9.15 -1.43
N ASP A 2 14.12 -7.96 -1.45
CA ASP A 2 13.95 -7.15 -0.26
C ASP A 2 13.06 -7.91 0.73
N ASN A 3 13.39 -7.88 2.01
CA ASN A 3 12.57 -8.56 3.02
C ASN A 3 11.30 -7.73 3.22
N LEU A 4 10.19 -8.16 2.61
CA LEU A 4 8.89 -7.51 2.75
C LEU A 4 8.10 -8.17 3.88
N ILE A 5 7.52 -7.34 4.75
CA ILE A 5 6.62 -7.79 5.82
C ILE A 5 5.29 -7.10 5.59
N VAL A 6 4.22 -7.87 5.46
CA VAL A 6 2.86 -7.35 5.37
C VAL A 6 2.20 -7.47 6.74
N GLU A 7 1.93 -6.35 7.40
CA GLU A 7 1.17 -6.37 8.65
C GLU A 7 -0.29 -6.72 8.39
N ARG A 8 -0.97 -7.21 9.43
CA ARG A 8 -2.38 -7.63 9.35
C ARG A 8 -3.29 -6.57 8.72
N PRO A 9 -3.20 -5.26 9.06
CA PRO A 9 -4.11 -4.27 8.48
C PRO A 9 -3.87 -4.09 6.97
N ALA A 10 -2.60 -4.05 6.53
CA ALA A 10 -2.27 -4.04 5.11
C ALA A 10 -2.82 -5.27 4.37
N PHE A 11 -2.66 -6.47 4.96
CA PHE A 11 -3.17 -7.70 4.36
C PHE A 11 -4.69 -7.67 4.21
N VAL A 12 -5.42 -7.26 5.25
CA VAL A 12 -6.88 -7.15 5.20
C VAL A 12 -7.31 -6.16 4.11
N GLY A 13 -6.70 -4.97 4.05
CA GLY A 13 -7.01 -3.97 3.03
C GLY A 13 -6.79 -4.47 1.60
N LEU A 14 -5.71 -5.22 1.37
CA LEU A 14 -5.43 -5.85 0.07
C LEU A 14 -6.49 -6.90 -0.31
N VAL A 15 -6.83 -7.80 0.62
CA VAL A 15 -7.83 -8.85 0.38
C VAL A 15 -9.20 -8.26 0.11
N THR A 16 -9.65 -7.30 0.93
CA THR A 16 -10.95 -6.65 0.74
C THR A 16 -11.01 -5.96 -0.62
N SER A 17 -9.95 -5.23 -1.00
CA SER A 17 -9.88 -4.57 -2.30
C SER A 17 -9.96 -5.55 -3.48
N ALA A 18 -9.28 -6.69 -3.38
CA ALA A 18 -9.31 -7.72 -4.41
C ALA A 18 -10.68 -8.39 -4.54
N VAL A 19 -11.35 -8.69 -3.42
CA VAL A 19 -12.68 -9.31 -3.41
C VAL A 19 -13.76 -8.37 -3.97
N GLU A 20 -13.67 -7.07 -3.68
CA GLU A 20 -14.62 -6.08 -4.21
C GLU A 20 -14.49 -5.85 -5.72
N ALA A 21 -13.37 -6.25 -6.33
CA ALA A 21 -13.06 -6.00 -7.73
C ALA A 21 -13.34 -7.20 -8.64
N TYR A 22 -14.43 -7.95 -8.40
CA TYR A 22 -14.87 -9.20 -9.07
C TYR A 22 -14.47 -9.46 -10.54
N ASN A 23 -14.43 -8.44 -11.41
CA ASN A 23 -14.07 -8.56 -12.84
C ASN A 23 -13.23 -7.37 -13.35
N ARG A 24 -12.55 -6.69 -12.43
CA ARG A 24 -11.95 -5.38 -12.64
C ARG A 24 -10.62 -5.31 -11.91
N GLU A 25 -9.71 -4.50 -12.38
CA GLU A 25 -8.49 -4.24 -11.63
C GLU A 25 -8.75 -3.19 -10.54
N THR A 26 -8.04 -3.33 -9.42
CA THR A 26 -8.06 -2.38 -8.31
C THR A 26 -6.69 -1.71 -8.22
N ASN A 27 -6.70 -0.42 -7.89
CA ASN A 27 -5.49 0.35 -7.62
C ASN A 27 -5.56 0.94 -6.21
N GLY A 28 -4.42 1.34 -5.69
CA GLY A 28 -4.34 1.96 -4.39
C GLY A 28 -2.94 2.42 -4.10
N PHE A 29 -2.69 2.68 -2.83
CA PHE A 29 -1.35 2.95 -2.34
C PHE A 29 -1.08 2.22 -1.03
N LEU A 30 0.18 1.90 -0.83
CA LEU A 30 0.72 1.22 0.32
C LEU A 30 1.43 2.22 1.22
N VAL A 31 1.16 2.11 2.51
CA VAL A 31 1.78 2.94 3.54
C VAL A 31 2.58 2.05 4.46
N GLY A 32 3.79 2.49 4.77
CA GLY A 32 4.67 1.72 5.62
C GLY A 32 5.98 2.41 5.89
N ASN A 33 6.97 1.65 6.34
CA ASN A 33 8.28 2.18 6.62
C ASN A 33 9.37 1.14 6.37
N ARG A 34 10.60 1.62 6.21
CA ARG A 34 11.80 0.78 6.24
C ARG A 34 12.33 0.71 7.67
N GLY A 35 12.96 -0.41 8.00
CA GLY A 35 13.60 -0.59 9.30
C GLY A 35 14.46 -1.84 9.33
N THR A 36 15.06 -2.13 10.49
CA THR A 36 15.90 -3.31 10.69
C THR A 36 15.19 -4.30 11.59
N ARG A 37 15.13 -5.57 11.18
CA ARG A 37 14.57 -6.65 12.00
C ARG A 37 15.52 -7.83 12.06
N ILE A 38 15.57 -8.53 13.19
CA ILE A 38 16.30 -9.78 13.32
C ILE A 38 15.50 -10.87 12.60
N MET A 39 16.09 -11.45 11.55
CA MET A 39 15.54 -12.57 10.79
C MET A 39 16.60 -13.66 10.66
N ARG A 40 16.25 -14.89 11.07
CA ARG A 40 17.20 -16.02 11.11
C ARG A 40 18.51 -15.65 11.83
N GLN A 41 18.37 -15.04 13.02
CA GLN A 41 19.48 -14.60 13.88
C GLN A 41 20.41 -13.52 13.28
N ARG A 42 20.04 -12.86 12.17
CA ARG A 42 20.82 -11.75 11.60
C ARG A 42 19.94 -10.51 11.43
N PRO A 43 20.45 -9.29 11.70
CA PRO A 43 19.74 -8.07 11.36
C PRO A 43 19.61 -7.97 9.84
N ARG A 44 18.41 -7.63 9.37
CA ARG A 44 18.12 -7.40 7.96
C ARG A 44 17.27 -6.16 7.81
N GLU A 45 17.57 -5.37 6.77
CA GLU A 45 16.65 -4.34 6.32
C GLU A 45 15.36 -5.00 5.81
N VAL A 46 14.25 -4.46 6.30
CA VAL A 46 12.90 -4.88 5.96
C VAL A 46 12.09 -3.67 5.53
N THR A 47 11.22 -3.88 4.55
CA THR A 47 10.13 -2.97 4.26
C THR A 47 8.87 -3.53 4.91
N VAL A 48 8.23 -2.73 5.77
CA VAL A 48 7.01 -3.13 6.48
C VAL A 48 5.83 -2.39 5.88
N LEU A 49 4.92 -3.11 5.22
CA LEU A 49 3.63 -2.59 4.78
C LEU A 49 2.68 -2.59 5.97
N ARG A 50 2.22 -1.41 6.38
CA ARG A 50 1.35 -1.23 7.55
C ARG A 50 -0.11 -1.10 7.17
N ALA A 51 -0.38 -0.40 6.07
CA ALA A 51 -1.73 -0.21 5.56
C ALA A 51 -1.74 -0.24 4.03
N ALA A 52 -2.88 -0.64 3.48
CA ALA A 52 -3.19 -0.60 2.06
C ALA A 52 -4.48 0.20 1.89
N TYR A 53 -4.45 1.20 1.00
CA TYR A 53 -5.57 2.09 0.75
C TYR A 53 -6.01 1.96 -0.70
N PRO A 54 -7.10 1.23 -0.97
CA PRO A 54 -7.65 1.18 -2.31
C PRO A 54 -8.18 2.55 -2.74
N LEU A 55 -7.91 2.91 -3.99
CA LEU A 55 -8.45 4.09 -4.63
C LEU A 55 -9.63 3.67 -5.51
N GLN A 56 -10.76 4.32 -5.29
CA GLN A 56 -11.90 4.14 -6.18
C GLN A 56 -11.62 4.87 -7.49
N THR A 57 -11.84 4.17 -8.60
CA THR A 57 -11.73 4.69 -9.96
C THR A 57 -13.11 4.67 -10.58
N GLU A 58 -13.45 5.74 -11.31
CA GLU A 58 -14.72 5.85 -12.05
C GLU A 58 -14.77 4.80 -13.18
N ASP A 59 -13.65 4.65 -13.88
CA ASP A 59 -13.43 3.61 -14.88
C ASP A 59 -12.70 2.41 -14.27
N ARG A 60 -13.33 1.23 -14.38
CA ARG A 60 -12.72 -0.06 -14.10
C ARG A 60 -12.96 -1.00 -15.28
N LYS A 61 -11.91 -1.34 -16.02
CA LYS A 61 -11.97 -2.30 -17.14
C LYS A 61 -11.11 -3.54 -16.84
N PRO A 62 -11.42 -4.70 -17.44
CA PRO A 62 -10.52 -5.85 -17.40
C PRO A 62 -9.18 -5.46 -18.06
N ASN A 63 -8.06 -5.75 -17.39
CA ASN A 63 -6.69 -5.49 -17.87
C ASN A 63 -6.31 -3.99 -18.01
N TRP A 64 -7.05 -3.09 -17.34
CA TRP A 64 -6.67 -1.68 -17.30
C TRP A 64 -6.92 -1.06 -15.94
N VAL A 65 -5.83 -0.81 -15.22
CA VAL A 65 -5.78 0.04 -14.05
C VAL A 65 -5.85 1.51 -14.49
N SER A 66 -7.04 2.12 -14.38
CA SER A 66 -7.10 3.58 -14.35
C SER A 66 -6.29 4.07 -13.14
N HIS A 67 -5.46 5.11 -13.30
CA HIS A 67 -4.70 5.70 -12.18
C HIS A 67 -5.63 6.28 -11.09
N GLY A 68 -6.94 6.27 -11.32
CA GLY A 68 -7.93 6.65 -10.35
C GLY A 68 -7.87 8.13 -10.02
N ASN A 69 -8.35 8.47 -8.84
CA ASN A 69 -8.30 9.84 -8.34
C ASN A 69 -6.88 10.20 -7.89
N GLU A 70 -6.00 10.53 -8.85
CA GLU A 70 -4.61 10.92 -8.60
C GLU A 70 -4.51 12.13 -7.64
N LYS A 71 -5.51 13.02 -7.64
CA LYS A 71 -5.61 14.12 -6.67
C LYS A 71 -5.81 13.61 -5.24
N ALA A 72 -6.61 12.56 -5.05
CA ALA A 72 -6.77 11.91 -3.74
C ALA A 72 -5.46 11.24 -3.29
N PHE A 73 -4.76 10.56 -4.20
CA PHE A 73 -3.42 10.01 -3.92
C PHE A 73 -2.44 11.09 -3.48
N LYS A 74 -2.31 12.20 -4.24
CA LYS A 74 -1.40 13.31 -3.91
C LYS A 74 -1.73 13.93 -2.55
N ARG A 75 -3.02 14.10 -2.22
CA ARG A 75 -3.45 14.60 -0.91
C ARG A 75 -3.10 13.64 0.22
N ALA A 76 -3.37 12.34 0.06
CA ALA A 76 -3.06 11.33 1.06
C ALA A 76 -1.54 11.21 1.28
N ARG A 77 -0.76 11.17 0.19
CA ARG A 77 0.69 11.20 0.24
C ARG A 77 1.21 12.44 0.96
N GLY A 78 0.74 13.63 0.58
CA GLY A 78 1.12 14.87 1.25
C GLY A 78 0.75 14.88 2.73
N ALA A 79 -0.41 14.36 3.13
CA ALA A 79 -0.77 14.25 4.53
C ALA A 79 0.19 13.33 5.30
N ILE A 80 0.48 12.13 4.76
CA ILE A 80 1.35 11.14 5.41
C ILE A 80 2.79 11.64 5.51
N GLU A 81 3.33 12.22 4.44
CA GLU A 81 4.70 12.76 4.40
C GLU A 81 4.87 13.95 5.37
N ASN A 82 3.82 14.73 5.62
CA ASN A 82 3.87 15.89 6.52
C ASN A 82 3.54 15.58 7.99
N LEU A 83 3.00 14.40 8.31
CA LEU A 83 2.49 14.07 9.65
C LEU A 83 3.57 13.62 10.64
N ASP A 84 4.84 13.50 10.24
CA ASP A 84 5.96 12.94 11.05
C ASP A 84 5.58 11.68 11.86
N VAL A 85 4.76 10.81 11.25
CA VAL A 85 4.30 9.56 11.87
C VAL A 85 5.25 8.39 11.61
N GLY A 86 6.43 8.66 11.04
CA GLY A 86 7.43 7.64 10.69
C GLY A 86 7.04 6.72 9.53
N TYR A 87 6.03 7.10 8.74
CA TYR A 87 5.55 6.34 7.58
C TYR A 87 5.77 7.10 6.27
N ALA A 88 5.86 6.35 5.19
CA ALA A 88 5.95 6.83 3.83
C ALA A 88 4.96 6.07 2.94
N VAL A 89 4.62 6.69 1.81
CA VAL A 89 3.97 5.99 0.70
C VAL A 89 5.03 5.16 -0.02
N LEU A 90 4.81 3.85 -0.12
CA LEU A 90 5.80 2.89 -0.61
C LEU A 90 5.53 2.36 -2.02
N GLY A 91 4.38 2.66 -2.58
CA GLY A 91 3.92 2.18 -3.89
C GLY A 91 2.43 2.35 -4.04
#